data_AF-I3SH83-F1
#
_entry.id   AF-I3SH83-F1
#
_cell.length_a   1.000
_cell.length_b   1.000
_cell.length_c   1.000
_cell.angle_alpha   90.00
_cell.angle_beta   90.00
_cell.angle_gamma   90.00
#
_symmetry.space_group_name_H-M   'P 1'
#
loop_
_entity.id
_entity.type
_entity.pdbx_description
1 polymer ?
#
loop_
_entity_poly.entity_id
_entity_poly.type
_entity_poly.pdbx_seq_one_letter_code
_entity_poly.pdbx_strand_id
1 'polypeptide(L)'
;MLPVTPQQLRKLMTLAVSKRVQFVPDFFLKDYLNKLYKENRKEKMELLKAISLGREDTSNLSSLQQEVLIVWGENDRIFPVQMAHELKEAISQKARLELIKDASHVPQLEKPVEFNNIILNFLNASS
;
A
#
# COMPACT_ATOMS: atom_id res chain seq x y z
N MET A 1 4.06 -1.34 -13.78
CA MET A 1 5.31 -1.79 -14.45
C MET A 1 6.45 -1.73 -13.45
N LEU A 2 7.39 -2.69 -13.48
CA LEU A 2 8.61 -2.62 -12.65
C LEU A 2 9.59 -1.59 -13.23
N PRO A 3 10.00 -0.55 -12.48
CA PRO A 3 10.89 0.49 -12.97
C PRO A 3 12.29 -0.08 -13.27
N VAL A 4 12.92 0.44 -14.32
CA VAL A 4 14.27 0.09 -14.78
C VAL A 4 15.20 1.31 -14.77
N THR A 5 14.63 2.52 -14.82
CA THR A 5 15.39 3.77 -14.80
C THR A 5 14.98 4.65 -13.62
N PRO A 6 15.87 5.55 -13.14
CA PRO A 6 15.53 6.53 -12.10
C PRO A 6 14.28 7.34 -12.43
N GLN A 7 14.09 7.72 -13.70
CA GLN A 7 12.92 8.48 -14.14
C GLN A 7 11.63 7.66 -14.02
N GLN A 8 11.65 6.37 -14.35
CA GLN A 8 10.50 5.48 -14.13
C GLN A 8 10.20 5.31 -12.65
N LEU A 9 11.24 5.18 -11.80
CA LEU A 9 11.07 5.10 -10.35
C LEU A 9 10.46 6.39 -9.79
N ARG A 10 10.90 7.58 -10.25
CA ARG A 10 10.29 8.86 -9.88
C ARG A 10 8.80 8.92 -10.24
N LYS A 11 8.43 8.46 -11.45
CA LYS A 11 7.01 8.38 -11.85
C LYS A 11 6.22 7.46 -10.92
N LEU A 12 6.78 6.30 -10.57
CA LEU A 12 6.13 5.39 -9.62
C LEU A 12 5.95 6.05 -8.24
N MET A 13 6.97 6.74 -7.75
CA MET A 13 6.88 7.48 -6.49
C MET A 13 5.77 8.54 -6.54
N THR A 14 5.62 9.28 -7.65
CA THR A 14 4.52 10.28 -7.76
C THR A 14 3.12 9.69 -7.76
N LEU A 15 2.98 8.38 -7.97
CA LEU A 15 1.71 7.67 -7.81
C LEU A 15 1.51 7.19 -6.37
N ALA A 16 2.61 6.78 -5.72
CA ALA A 16 2.58 6.17 -4.39
C ALA A 16 2.52 7.16 -3.22
N VAL A 17 3.02 8.39 -3.38
CA VAL A 17 3.02 9.41 -2.31
C VAL A 17 2.22 10.65 -2.71
N SER A 18 1.49 11.23 -1.75
CA SER A 18 0.72 12.47 -1.92
C SER A 18 1.65 13.68 -2.03
N LYS A 19 2.73 13.72 -1.24
CA LYS A 19 3.73 14.80 -1.29
C LYS A 19 4.87 14.45 -2.25
N ARG A 20 5.12 15.35 -3.20
CA ARG A 20 6.28 15.24 -4.09
C ARG A 20 7.56 15.31 -3.27
N VAL A 21 8.36 14.25 -3.28
CA VAL A 21 9.73 14.28 -2.75
C VAL A 21 10.52 15.29 -3.57
N GLN A 22 10.90 16.41 -2.95
CA GLN A 22 11.42 17.58 -3.66
C GLN A 22 12.75 17.30 -4.37
N PHE A 23 13.61 16.45 -3.81
CA PHE A 23 14.87 16.06 -4.45
C PHE A 23 15.39 14.73 -3.93
N VAL A 24 15.64 13.79 -4.84
CA VAL A 24 16.39 12.55 -4.57
C VAL A 24 17.45 12.43 -5.65
N PRO A 25 18.75 12.32 -5.32
CA PRO A 25 19.80 12.17 -6.33
C PRO A 25 19.66 10.89 -7.15
N ASP A 26 20.09 10.91 -8.41
CA ASP A 26 19.99 9.75 -9.31
C ASP A 26 20.79 8.54 -8.83
N PHE A 27 21.93 8.74 -8.16
CA PHE A 27 22.74 7.62 -7.66
C PHE A 27 21.99 6.82 -6.58
N PHE A 28 21.21 7.47 -5.72
CA PHE A 28 20.35 6.78 -4.75
C PHE A 28 19.25 5.98 -5.44
N LEU A 29 18.61 6.56 -6.46
CA LEU A 29 17.58 5.84 -7.23
C LEU A 29 18.17 4.65 -7.99
N LYS A 30 19.38 4.77 -8.53
CA LYS A 30 20.10 3.65 -9.16
C LYS A 30 20.41 2.55 -8.15
N ASP A 31 20.89 2.90 -6.95
CA ASP A 31 21.15 1.92 -5.90
C ASP A 31 19.87 1.21 -5.45
N TYR A 32 18.78 1.96 -5.27
CA TYR A 32 17.45 1.39 -4.96
C TYR A 32 16.95 0.43 -6.04
N LEU A 33 17.08 0.81 -7.32
CA LEU A 33 16.74 -0.05 -8.46
C LEU A 33 17.57 -1.34 -8.47
N ASN A 34 18.88 -1.22 -8.24
CA ASN A 34 19.78 -2.37 -8.20
C ASN A 34 19.42 -3.32 -7.06
N LYS A 35 19.10 -2.80 -5.87
CA LYS A 35 18.79 -3.62 -4.69
C LYS A 35 17.41 -4.27 -4.77
N LEU A 36 16.39 -3.54 -5.22
CA LEU A 36 15.01 -4.02 -5.12
C LEU A 36 14.41 -4.56 -6.41
N TYR A 37 14.92 -4.17 -7.58
CA TYR A 37 14.29 -4.51 -8.87
C TYR A 37 15.16 -5.35 -9.82
N LYS A 38 16.45 -5.55 -9.51
CA LYS A 38 17.37 -6.31 -10.36
C LYS A 38 17.14 -7.83 -10.26
N GLU A 39 17.02 -8.34 -9.04
CA GLU A 39 16.87 -9.78 -8.80
C GLU A 39 15.42 -10.23 -8.95
N ASN A 40 15.24 -11.49 -9.40
CA ASN A 40 13.95 -12.15 -9.60
C ASN A 40 12.92 -11.29 -10.36
N ARG A 41 13.40 -10.59 -11.40
CA ARG A 41 12.57 -9.60 -12.10
C ARG A 41 11.43 -10.26 -12.87
N LYS A 42 11.65 -11.46 -13.40
CA LYS A 42 10.60 -12.22 -14.11
C LYS A 42 9.47 -12.56 -13.14
N GLU A 43 9.82 -13.12 -11.99
CA GLU A 43 8.92 -13.54 -10.94
C GLU A 43 8.15 -12.36 -10.36
N LYS A 44 8.83 -11.23 -10.08
CA LYS A 44 8.17 -9.97 -9.65
C LYS A 44 7.16 -9.46 -10.68
N MET A 45 7.45 -9.64 -11.98
CA MET A 45 6.52 -9.24 -13.04
C MET A 45 5.33 -10.19 -13.12
N GLU A 46 5.54 -11.49 -12.93
CA GLU A 46 4.47 -12.49 -12.86
C GLU A 46 3.56 -12.22 -11.66
N LEU A 47 4.10 -11.90 -10.48
CA LEU A 47 3.33 -11.50 -9.30
C LEU A 47 2.50 -10.23 -9.56
N LEU A 48 3.09 -9.21 -10.19
CA LEU A 48 2.36 -7.98 -10.51
C LEU A 48 1.19 -8.24 -11.47
N LYS A 49 1.38 -9.14 -12.45
CA LYS A 49 0.31 -9.57 -13.36
C LYS A 49 -0.76 -10.36 -12.62
N ALA A 50 -0.38 -11.28 -11.75
CA ALA A 50 -1.30 -12.09 -10.97
C ALA A 50 -2.19 -11.24 -10.05
N ILE A 51 -1.64 -10.21 -9.40
CA ILE A 51 -2.43 -9.25 -8.60
C ILE A 51 -3.46 -8.49 -9.45
N SER A 52 -3.13 -8.19 -10.71
CA SER A 52 -4.02 -7.48 -11.62
C SER A 52 -5.16 -8.38 -12.15
N LEU A 53 -4.90 -9.68 -12.27
CA LEU A 53 -5.83 -10.69 -12.80
C LEU A 53 -6.69 -11.35 -11.71
N GLY A 54 -6.18 -11.48 -10.48
CA GLY A 54 -6.81 -12.20 -9.36
C GLY A 54 -8.04 -11.51 -8.73
N ARG A 55 -8.75 -10.65 -9.47
CA ARG A 55 -9.99 -10.00 -9.02
C ARG A 55 -11.23 -10.88 -9.18
N GLU A 56 -11.11 -12.08 -9.78
CA GLU A 56 -12.25 -12.92 -10.17
C GLU A 56 -12.68 -13.94 -9.10
N ASP A 57 -11.82 -14.27 -8.11
CA ASP A 57 -12.07 -15.34 -7.12
C ASP A 57 -12.26 -14.81 -5.68
N THR A 58 -13.21 -13.90 -5.44
CA THR A 58 -13.59 -13.49 -4.07
C THR A 58 -14.53 -14.47 -3.36
N SER A 59 -14.85 -15.59 -4.00
CA SER A 59 -15.99 -16.46 -3.66
C SER A 59 -15.81 -17.35 -2.41
N ASN A 60 -14.66 -17.30 -1.71
CA ASN A 60 -14.39 -18.17 -0.55
C ASN A 60 -13.50 -17.54 0.55
N LEU A 61 -13.58 -16.22 0.77
CA LEU A 61 -12.93 -15.64 1.95
C LEU A 61 -13.80 -15.91 3.20
N SER A 62 -13.38 -16.90 3.99
CA SER A 62 -13.93 -17.12 5.33
C SER A 62 -13.79 -15.85 6.17
N SER A 63 -14.89 -15.40 6.77
CA SER A 63 -14.86 -14.23 7.66
C SER A 63 -13.85 -14.43 8.79
N LEU A 64 -12.93 -13.47 8.92
CA LEU A 64 -11.91 -13.45 9.96
C LEU A 64 -12.56 -13.22 11.32
N GLN A 65 -12.21 -14.07 12.30
CA GLN A 65 -12.78 -14.03 13.65
C GLN A 65 -12.05 -13.07 14.58
N GLN A 66 -10.77 -12.78 14.32
CA GLN A 66 -10.00 -11.81 15.07
C GLN A 66 -10.46 -10.37 14.83
N GLU A 67 -10.15 -9.46 15.75
CA GLU A 67 -10.25 -8.04 15.47
C GLU A 67 -9.27 -7.65 14.37
N VAL A 68 -9.75 -6.91 13.37
CA VAL A 68 -8.94 -6.47 12.24
C VAL A 68 -9.02 -4.95 12.13
N LEU A 69 -7.86 -4.33 12.03
CA LEU A 69 -7.71 -2.93 11.67
C LEU A 69 -7.18 -2.84 10.23
N ILE A 70 -7.89 -2.09 9.39
CA ILE A 70 -7.47 -1.69 8.06
C ILE A 70 -7.10 -0.22 8.14
N VAL A 71 -5.87 0.12 7.78
CA VAL A 71 -5.41 1.52 7.69
C VAL A 71 -5.11 1.83 6.23
N TRP A 72 -5.67 2.92 5.71
CA TRP A 72 -5.56 3.28 4.29
C TRP A 72 -5.29 4.77 4.11
N GLY A 73 -4.59 5.15 3.04
CA GLY A 73 -4.49 6.55 2.64
C GLY A 73 -5.69 6.96 1.79
N GLU A 74 -6.34 8.07 2.14
CA GLU A 74 -7.55 8.55 1.45
C GLU A 74 -7.33 8.79 -0.06
N ASN A 75 -6.10 9.15 -0.46
CA ASN A 75 -5.75 9.52 -1.82
C ASN A 75 -4.91 8.44 -2.56
N ASP A 76 -4.97 7.18 -2.13
CA ASP A 76 -4.25 6.09 -2.79
C ASP A 76 -4.72 5.90 -4.25
N ARG A 77 -3.80 6.12 -5.19
CA ARG A 77 -4.03 5.97 -6.64
C ARG A 77 -3.63 4.59 -7.18
N ILE A 78 -2.94 3.79 -6.38
CA ILE A 78 -2.52 2.42 -6.70
C ILE A 78 -3.62 1.45 -6.32
N PHE A 79 -4.16 1.61 -5.10
CA PHE A 79 -5.36 0.90 -4.64
C PHE A 79 -6.42 1.92 -4.20
N PRO A 80 -7.36 2.28 -5.09
CA PRO A 80 -8.40 3.26 -4.79
C PRO A 80 -9.14 2.94 -3.50
N VAL A 81 -9.52 3.97 -2.72
CA VAL A 81 -10.14 3.83 -1.40
C VAL A 81 -11.37 2.91 -1.38
N GLN A 82 -12.10 2.81 -2.49
CA GLN A 82 -13.21 1.87 -2.64
C GLN A 82 -12.80 0.42 -2.35
N MET A 83 -11.58 0.03 -2.73
CA MET A 83 -11.04 -1.30 -2.42
C MET A 83 -10.87 -1.54 -0.92
N ALA A 84 -10.60 -0.50 -0.12
CA ALA A 84 -10.50 -0.61 1.33
C ALA A 84 -11.88 -0.94 1.94
N HIS A 85 -12.94 -0.33 1.41
CA HIS A 85 -14.31 -0.64 1.79
C HIS A 85 -14.70 -2.05 1.37
N GLU A 86 -14.45 -2.44 0.12
CA GLU A 86 -14.68 -3.80 -0.37
C GLU A 86 -13.93 -4.85 0.46
N LEU A 87 -12.67 -4.57 0.83
CA LEU A 87 -11.87 -5.43 1.69
C LEU A 87 -12.51 -5.59 3.07
N LYS A 88 -12.95 -4.50 3.70
CA LYS A 88 -13.66 -4.54 4.99
C LYS A 88 -14.88 -5.46 4.92
N GLU A 89 -15.73 -5.26 3.91
CA GLU A 89 -16.95 -6.06 3.71
C GLU A 89 -16.63 -7.54 3.47
N ALA A 90 -15.55 -7.83 2.74
CA ALA A 90 -15.13 -9.19 2.42
C ALA A 90 -14.52 -9.94 3.61
N ILE A 91 -13.74 -9.27 4.46
CA ILE A 91 -12.99 -9.95 5.52
C ILE A 91 -13.74 -10.05 6.84
N SER A 92 -14.47 -9.01 7.24
CA SER A 92 -15.27 -8.99 8.47
C SER A 92 -16.04 -7.68 8.62
N GLN A 93 -17.34 -7.76 8.88
CA GLN A 93 -18.16 -6.59 9.28
C GLN A 93 -17.64 -5.90 10.55
N LYS A 94 -16.90 -6.61 11.39
CA LYS A 94 -16.29 -6.08 12.63
C LYS A 94 -14.94 -5.40 12.40
N ALA A 95 -14.37 -5.49 11.19
CA ALA A 95 -13.11 -4.83 10.89
C ALA A 95 -13.27 -3.30 11.01
N ARG A 96 -12.29 -2.64 11.62
CA ARG A 96 -12.23 -1.18 11.72
C ARG A 96 -11.44 -0.65 10.52
N LEU A 97 -11.97 0.35 9.82
CA LEU A 97 -11.31 1.00 8.69
C LEU A 97 -10.99 2.44 9.08
N GLU A 98 -9.69 2.77 9.09
CA GLU A 98 -9.17 4.11 9.38
C GLU A 98 -8.54 4.69 8.12
N LEU A 99 -9.09 5.82 7.64
CA LEU A 99 -8.60 6.54 6.48
C LEU A 99 -7.76 7.73 6.94
N ILE A 100 -6.49 7.75 6.53
CA ILE A 100 -5.57 8.85 6.82
C ILE A 100 -5.71 9.93 5.75
N LYS A 101 -6.13 11.12 6.17
CA LYS A 101 -6.33 12.28 5.28
C LYS A 101 -5.00 12.79 4.73
N ASP A 102 -5.03 13.24 3.48
CA ASP A 102 -3.85 13.72 2.74
C ASP A 102 -2.70 12.70 2.64
N ALA A 103 -2.97 11.41 2.81
CA ALA A 103 -2.03 10.31 2.56
C ALA A 103 -2.44 9.48 1.34
N SER A 104 -1.45 8.90 0.66
CA SER A 104 -1.60 8.02 -0.50
C SER A 104 -1.23 6.58 -0.11
N HIS A 105 -0.56 5.84 -0.98
CA HIS A 105 -0.31 4.39 -0.88
C HIS A 105 0.55 3.95 0.31
N VAL A 106 1.35 4.86 0.88
CA VAL A 106 2.26 4.55 2.00
C VAL A 106 1.98 5.47 3.21
N PRO A 107 0.78 5.40 3.80
CA PRO A 107 0.35 6.33 4.84
C PRO A 107 1.26 6.35 6.08
N GLN A 108 1.90 5.21 6.40
CA GLN A 108 2.89 5.08 7.46
C GLN A 108 4.15 5.92 7.24
N LEU A 109 4.52 6.17 5.98
CA LEU A 109 5.66 7.01 5.63
C LEU A 109 5.26 8.50 5.54
N GLU A 110 4.05 8.79 5.08
CA GLU A 110 3.59 10.16 4.84
C GLU A 110 3.08 10.87 6.09
N LYS A 111 2.42 10.13 6.98
CA LYS A 111 1.79 10.64 8.22
C LYS A 111 2.14 9.72 9.40
N PRO A 112 3.44 9.55 9.73
CA PRO A 112 3.90 8.53 10.68
C PRO A 112 3.29 8.70 12.08
N VAL A 113 3.11 9.93 12.56
CA VAL A 113 2.53 10.20 13.89
C VAL A 113 1.07 9.75 13.95
N GLU A 114 0.26 10.12 12.95
CA GLU A 114 -1.15 9.76 12.87
C GLU A 114 -1.32 8.24 12.70
N PHE A 115 -0.54 7.64 11.79
CA PHE A 115 -0.51 6.20 11.58
C PHE A 115 -0.18 5.45 12.87
N ASN A 116 0.89 5.85 13.57
CA ASN A 116 1.29 5.20 14.81
C ASN A 116 0.25 5.36 15.92
N ASN A 117 -0.41 6.52 16.02
CA ASN A 117 -1.48 6.72 16.99
C ASN A 117 -2.68 5.80 16.71
N ILE A 118 -3.07 5.62 15.44
CA ILE A 118 -4.13 4.68 15.05
C ILE A 118 -3.77 3.26 15.48
N ILE A 119 -2.54 2.82 15.19
CA ILE A 119 -2.05 1.48 15.57
C ILE A 119 -2.04 1.31 17.09
N LEU A 120 -1.46 2.26 17.83
CA LEU A 120 -1.37 2.19 19.29
C LEU A 120 -2.75 2.19 19.95
N ASN A 121 -3.70 2.99 19.46
CA ASN A 121 -5.07 2.99 19.97
C ASN A 121 -5.77 1.66 19.75
N PHE A 122 -5.57 1.03 18.58
CA PHE A 122 -6.12 -0.29 18.31
C PHE A 122 -5.52 -1.35 19.24
N LEU A 123 -4.19 -1.38 19.39
CA LEU A 123 -3.51 -2.36 20.25
C LEU A 123 -3.85 -2.20 21.73
N ASN A 124 -4.01 -0.96 22.21
CA ASN A 124 -4.38 -0.68 23.60
C ASN A 124 -5.87 -0.89 23.89
N ALA A 125 -6.73 -0.90 22.87
CA ALA A 125 -8.17 -1.13 23.03
C ALA A 125 -8.54 -2.62 23.20
N SER A 126 -7.62 -3.53 22.86
CA SER A 126 -7.79 -4.99 23.01
C SER A 126 -7.20 -5.51 24.33
N SER A 127 -6.90 -4.63 25.30
CA SER A 127 -6.40 -4.94 26.65
C SER A 127 -7.50 -4.89 27.71
#